data_AF-A0A120L0F3-F1
#
_entry.id   AF-A0A120L0F3-F1
#
_cell.length_a   1.000
_cell.length_b   1.000
_cell.length_c   1.000
_cell.angle_alpha   90.00
_cell.angle_beta   90.00
_cell.angle_gamma   90.00
#
_symmetry.space_group_name_H-M   'P 1'
#
loop_
_entity.id
_entity.type
_entity.pdbx_description
1 polymer ?
#
loop_
_entity_poly.entity_id
_entity_poly.type
_entity_poly.pdbx_seq_one_letter_code
_entity_poly.pdbx_strand_id
1 'polypeptide(L)'
;ATLLLAFGIRTFVAEARWIPSEMMLPTLEEGDRLVVEKIKYRFSSPRRGDIIVFYPPSKLNFDGAYIKRVIGLPGDGIRIADGKVIVNGIPLQEDYIYAPPNYSCPGERRPGVPNQGSEFLVPPGSYFVMGDNRNDSQDSHVWGFLPEENIIGN
;
A
#
# COMPACT_ATOMS: atom_id res chain seq x y z
N ALA A 1 -36.46 -7.72 -15.07
CA ALA A 1 -35.05 -8.15 -15.11
C ALA A 1 -34.07 -6.96 -15.01
N THR A 2 -34.32 -5.82 -15.67
CA THR A 2 -33.39 -4.68 -15.75
C THR A 2 -33.12 -3.96 -14.42
N LEU A 3 -34.12 -3.84 -13.53
CA LEU A 3 -33.96 -3.16 -12.23
C LEU A 3 -33.13 -3.96 -11.21
N LEU A 4 -33.19 -5.30 -11.26
CA LEU A 4 -32.40 -6.18 -10.37
C LEU A 4 -30.93 -6.21 -10.77
N LEU A 5 -30.64 -6.13 -12.08
CA LEU A 5 -29.27 -6.01 -12.58
C LEU A 5 -28.64 -4.66 -12.16
N ALA A 6 -29.42 -3.57 -12.20
CA ALA A 6 -28.94 -2.24 -11.79
C ALA A 6 -28.65 -2.11 -10.29
N PHE A 7 -29.40 -2.81 -9.42
CA PHE A 7 -29.15 -2.80 -7.97
C PHE A 7 -27.97 -3.71 -7.58
N GLY A 8 -27.80 -4.85 -8.26
CA GLY A 8 -26.66 -5.76 -8.02
C GLY A 8 -25.30 -5.17 -8.44
N ILE A 9 -25.27 -4.32 -9.47
CA ILE A 9 -24.03 -3.68 -9.94
C ILE A 9 -23.61 -2.55 -8.98
N ARG A 10 -24.54 -1.76 -8.45
CA ARG A 10 -24.22 -0.56 -7.64
C ARG A 10 -23.61 -0.87 -6.27
N THR A 11 -23.91 -2.04 -5.69
CA THR A 11 -23.42 -2.40 -4.34
C THR A 11 -22.04 -3.07 -4.35
N PHE A 12 -21.55 -3.55 -5.49
CA PHE A 12 -20.33 -4.37 -5.57
C PHE A 12 -19.21 -3.78 -6.44
N VAL A 13 -19.47 -2.74 -7.23
CA VAL A 13 -18.45 -2.18 -8.15
C VAL A 13 -17.58 -1.13 -7.47
N ALA A 14 -18.20 -0.22 -6.73
CA ALA A 14 -17.53 0.97 -6.22
C ALA A 14 -18.01 1.36 -4.82
N GLU A 15 -17.09 1.69 -3.91
CA GLU A 15 -17.42 2.21 -2.57
C GLU A 15 -16.85 3.62 -2.39
N ALA A 16 -17.68 4.56 -1.95
CA ALA A 16 -17.21 5.90 -1.59
C ALA A 16 -16.59 5.87 -0.19
N ARG A 17 -15.31 6.24 -0.05
CA ARG A 17 -14.63 6.32 1.25
C ARG A 17 -14.12 7.73 1.53
N TRP A 18 -14.25 8.13 2.80
CA TRP A 18 -13.70 9.36 3.34
C TRP A 18 -12.29 9.13 3.85
N ILE A 19 -11.39 10.09 3.61
CA ILE A 19 -9.98 10.03 4.03
C ILE A 19 -9.82 10.73 5.38
N PRO A 20 -9.51 9.98 6.45
CA PRO A 20 -9.40 10.53 7.80
C PRO A 20 -7.99 11.04 8.16
N SER A 21 -7.01 10.95 7.24
CA SER A 21 -5.60 11.10 7.61
C SER A 21 -4.72 11.64 6.48
N GLU A 22 -3.68 12.36 6.86
CA GLU A 22 -2.68 12.99 5.99
C GLU A 22 -1.58 12.04 5.44
N MET A 23 -1.70 10.73 5.67
CA MET A 23 -0.63 9.78 5.32
C MET A 23 -0.36 9.63 3.81
N MET A 24 -1.26 10.15 2.98
CA MET A 24 -1.18 10.10 1.52
C MET A 24 -0.95 11.48 0.89
N LEU A 25 -0.60 12.50 1.68
CA LEU A 25 -0.19 13.80 1.14
C LEU A 25 1.04 13.68 0.23
N PRO A 26 1.15 14.49 -0.83
CA PRO A 26 0.16 15.46 -1.31
C PRO A 26 -0.93 14.84 -2.22
N THR A 27 -0.85 13.53 -2.50
CA THR A 27 -1.77 12.87 -3.44
C THR A 27 -3.22 12.86 -2.97
N LEU A 28 -3.44 12.66 -1.67
CA LEU A 28 -4.76 12.67 -1.04
C LEU A 28 -4.71 13.50 0.24
N GLU A 29 -5.67 14.41 0.37
CA GLU A 29 -5.82 15.29 1.53
C GLU A 29 -6.95 14.82 2.46
N GLU A 30 -6.90 15.27 3.72
CA GLU A 30 -8.02 15.05 4.64
C GLU A 30 -9.29 15.69 4.05
N GLY A 31 -10.39 14.92 4.03
CA GLY A 31 -11.65 15.39 3.45
C GLY A 31 -11.91 14.92 2.02
N ASP A 32 -10.90 14.39 1.32
CA ASP A 32 -11.09 13.81 -0.01
C ASP A 32 -12.09 12.65 0.02
N ARG A 33 -12.80 12.49 -1.11
CA ARG A 33 -13.76 11.39 -1.34
C ARG A 33 -13.24 10.53 -2.46
N LEU A 34 -12.89 9.30 -2.14
CA LEU A 34 -12.45 8.32 -3.12
C LEU A 34 -13.58 7.41 -3.55
N VAL A 35 -13.59 7.06 -4.83
CA VAL A 35 -14.42 5.98 -5.38
C VAL A 35 -13.51 4.78 -5.57
N VAL A 36 -13.66 3.79 -4.71
CA VAL A 36 -12.80 2.59 -4.69
C VAL A 36 -13.36 1.54 -5.64
N GLU A 37 -12.65 1.20 -6.70
CA GLU A 37 -12.98 0.12 -7.62
C GLU A 37 -12.61 -1.24 -7.00
N LYS A 38 -13.63 -2.09 -6.78
CA LYS A 38 -13.43 -3.40 -6.11
C LYS A 38 -13.27 -4.58 -7.06
N ILE A 39 -13.68 -4.43 -8.32
CA ILE A 39 -13.80 -5.55 -9.26
C ILE A 39 -12.47 -5.90 -9.90
N LYS A 40 -11.63 -4.90 -10.17
CA LYS A 40 -10.35 -5.08 -10.84
C LYS A 40 -9.44 -6.08 -10.12
N TYR A 41 -9.43 -6.08 -8.78
CA TYR A 41 -8.59 -7.00 -8.00
C TYR A 41 -9.11 -8.43 -7.85
N ARG A 42 -10.35 -8.71 -8.28
CA ARG A 42 -10.82 -10.11 -8.41
C ARG A 42 -10.24 -10.81 -9.64
N PHE A 43 -9.71 -10.05 -10.59
CA PHE A 43 -9.28 -10.56 -11.90
C PHE A 43 -7.87 -10.11 -12.32
N SER A 44 -7.23 -9.21 -11.58
CA SER A 44 -5.88 -8.73 -11.85
C SER A 44 -5.15 -8.39 -10.57
N SER A 45 -3.85 -8.65 -10.50
CA SER A 45 -3.03 -8.29 -9.34
C SER A 45 -2.66 -6.80 -9.33
N PRO A 46 -2.50 -6.19 -8.15
CA PRO A 46 -1.92 -4.85 -8.00
C PRO A 46 -0.64 -4.64 -8.77
N ARG A 47 -0.53 -3.46 -9.37
CA ARG A 47 0.67 -3.00 -10.07
C ARG A 47 1.41 -2.00 -9.21
N ARG A 48 2.72 -1.91 -9.40
CA ARG A 48 3.53 -0.87 -8.75
C ARG A 48 2.97 0.51 -9.09
N GLY A 49 2.82 1.34 -8.08
CA GLY A 49 2.24 2.68 -8.18
C GLY A 49 0.73 2.74 -8.00
N ASP A 50 -0.02 1.62 -8.04
CA ASP A 50 -1.45 1.63 -7.71
C ASP A 50 -1.63 2.11 -6.25
N ILE A 51 -2.65 2.94 -6.01
CA ILE A 51 -3.11 3.26 -4.65
C ILE A 51 -4.19 2.25 -4.32
N ILE A 52 -4.08 1.59 -3.18
CA ILE A 52 -5.00 0.52 -2.79
C ILE A 52 -5.57 0.76 -1.41
N VAL A 53 -6.80 0.29 -1.23
CA VAL A 53 -7.50 0.23 0.05
C VAL A 53 -7.44 -1.21 0.55
N PHE A 54 -7.07 -1.42 1.82
CA PHE A 54 -6.88 -2.76 2.39
C PHE A 54 -7.15 -2.78 3.89
N TYR A 55 -7.38 -3.97 4.45
CA TYR A 55 -7.38 -4.17 5.89
C TYR A 55 -5.95 -4.43 6.39
N PRO A 56 -5.42 -3.67 7.37
CA PRO A 56 -4.08 -3.93 7.87
C PRO A 56 -3.95 -5.34 8.47
N PRO A 57 -2.74 -5.93 8.52
CA PRO A 57 -2.52 -7.21 9.17
C PRO A 57 -3.02 -7.21 10.61
N SER A 58 -3.68 -8.28 11.05
CA SER A 58 -4.38 -8.36 12.36
C SER A 58 -3.51 -8.02 13.57
N LYS A 59 -2.18 -8.19 13.46
CA LYS A 59 -1.20 -7.79 14.49
C LYS A 59 -1.21 -6.31 14.85
N LEU A 60 -1.81 -5.45 14.01
CA LEU A 60 -1.93 -4.01 14.26
C LEU A 60 -3.16 -3.63 15.09
N ASN A 61 -4.07 -4.56 15.40
CA ASN A 61 -5.27 -4.33 16.21
C ASN A 61 -6.09 -3.08 15.78
N PHE A 62 -6.22 -2.88 14.46
CA PHE A 62 -7.00 -1.79 13.88
C PHE A 62 -8.08 -2.34 12.96
N ASP A 63 -9.34 -2.02 13.25
CA ASP A 63 -10.51 -2.56 12.54
C ASP A 63 -10.91 -1.74 11.29
N GLY A 64 -10.22 -0.63 11.02
CA GLY A 64 -10.46 0.21 9.85
C GLY A 64 -9.66 -0.24 8.62
N ALA A 65 -9.94 0.41 7.49
CA ALA A 65 -9.16 0.22 6.26
C ALA A 65 -8.04 1.26 6.15
N TYR A 66 -6.90 0.86 5.60
CA TYR A 66 -5.80 1.73 5.23
C TYR A 66 -5.78 1.98 3.73
N ILE A 67 -5.14 3.09 3.35
CA ILE A 67 -4.91 3.48 1.97
C ILE A 67 -3.43 3.78 1.82
N LYS A 68 -2.77 3.08 0.90
CA LYS A 68 -1.33 3.19 0.62
C LYS A 68 -1.06 2.95 -0.86
N ARG A 69 0.11 3.37 -1.32
CA ARG A 69 0.63 3.08 -2.64
C ARG A 69 1.41 1.77 -2.64
N VAL A 70 1.21 0.94 -3.67
CA VAL A 70 2.00 -0.27 -3.91
C VAL A 70 3.39 0.13 -4.38
N ILE A 71 4.39 -0.18 -3.57
CA ILE A 71 5.80 0.13 -3.86
C ILE A 71 6.56 -1.11 -4.28
N GLY A 72 6.31 -2.28 -3.69
CA GLY A 72 6.95 -3.56 -3.99
C GLY A 72 5.94 -4.64 -4.34
N LEU A 73 6.25 -5.42 -5.38
CA LEU A 73 5.52 -6.56 -5.88
C LEU A 73 6.15 -7.87 -5.37
N PRO A 74 5.41 -8.99 -5.40
CA PRO A 74 5.97 -10.30 -5.07
C PRO A 74 7.31 -10.56 -5.77
N GLY A 75 8.34 -10.90 -5.00
CA GLY A 75 9.69 -11.18 -5.48
C GLY A 75 10.64 -9.98 -5.55
N ASP A 76 10.17 -8.74 -5.37
CA ASP A 76 11.04 -7.58 -5.36
C ASP A 76 11.96 -7.54 -4.13
N GLY A 77 13.20 -7.06 -4.31
CA GLY A 77 14.06 -6.56 -3.25
C GLY A 77 13.80 -5.07 -3.00
N ILE A 78 13.46 -4.71 -1.77
CA ILE A 78 13.16 -3.34 -1.35
C ILE A 78 14.22 -2.83 -0.38
N ARG A 79 14.75 -1.65 -0.67
CA ARG A 79 15.65 -0.91 0.20
C ARG A 79 15.26 0.57 0.24
N ILE A 80 15.39 1.20 1.39
CA ILE A 80 15.23 2.62 1.61
C ILE A 80 16.53 3.09 2.23
N ALA A 81 17.22 3.99 1.56
CA ALA A 81 18.48 4.56 2.01
C ALA A 81 18.71 5.91 1.31
N ASP A 82 19.44 6.82 1.96
CA ASP A 82 19.84 8.10 1.38
C ASP A 82 18.66 8.91 0.80
N GLY A 83 17.50 8.87 1.47
CA GLY A 83 16.31 9.59 1.02
C GLY A 83 15.62 8.97 -0.19
N LYS A 84 15.90 7.71 -0.54
CA LYS A 84 15.34 7.06 -1.73
C LYS A 84 14.80 5.69 -1.43
N VAL A 85 13.65 5.37 -2.03
CA VAL A 85 13.20 3.99 -2.19
C VAL A 85 13.92 3.38 -3.39
N ILE A 86 14.41 2.17 -3.22
CA ILE A 86 15.23 1.44 -4.17
C ILE A 86 14.57 0.06 -4.32
N VAL A 87 14.22 -0.28 -5.54
CA VAL A 87 13.57 -1.54 -5.90
C VAL A 87 14.50 -2.31 -6.83
N ASN A 88 14.90 -3.52 -6.44
CA ASN A 88 15.82 -4.38 -7.18
C ASN A 88 17.12 -3.63 -7.57
N GLY A 89 17.66 -2.85 -6.63
CA GLY A 89 18.86 -2.02 -6.84
C GLY A 89 18.65 -0.71 -7.62
N ILE A 90 17.45 -0.46 -8.16
CA ILE A 90 17.14 0.75 -8.95
C ILE A 90 16.37 1.75 -8.08
N PRO A 91 16.86 2.99 -7.92
CA PRO A 91 16.08 4.05 -7.27
C PRO A 91 14.74 4.26 -7.96
N LEU A 92 13.65 4.21 -7.20
CA LEU A 92 12.31 4.48 -7.70
C LEU A 92 12.18 5.98 -7.95
N GLN A 93 11.54 6.35 -9.07
CA GLN A 93 11.18 7.75 -9.35
C GLN A 93 9.83 8.03 -8.70
N GLU A 94 9.79 9.06 -7.84
CA GLU A 94 8.67 9.27 -6.92
C GLU A 94 8.27 10.75 -6.90
N ASP A 95 7.68 11.23 -8.00
CA ASP A 95 7.23 12.62 -8.13
C ASP A 95 5.94 12.92 -7.34
N TYR A 96 5.43 11.92 -6.61
CA TYR A 96 4.18 11.94 -5.84
C TYR A 96 4.39 12.06 -4.32
N ILE A 97 5.63 12.18 -3.83
CA ILE A 97 5.89 12.19 -2.38
C ILE A 97 5.92 13.61 -1.83
N TYR A 98 5.47 13.77 -0.59
CA TYR A 98 5.55 15.06 0.11
C TYR A 98 7.00 15.44 0.45
N ALA A 99 7.77 14.45 0.92
CA ALA A 99 9.18 14.60 1.23
C ALA A 99 9.91 13.26 1.10
N PRO A 100 11.23 13.27 0.81
CA PRO A 100 12.05 12.07 0.86
C PRO A 100 12.00 11.36 2.23
N PRO A 101 12.08 10.02 2.29
CA PRO A 101 12.15 9.28 3.55
C PRO A 101 13.41 9.67 4.33
N ASN A 102 13.26 10.06 5.60
CA ASN A 102 14.38 10.41 6.49
C ASN A 102 14.88 9.20 7.32
N TYR A 103 14.49 8.00 6.93
CA TYR A 103 14.81 6.73 7.56
C TYR A 103 15.40 5.74 6.56
N SER A 104 16.00 4.67 7.07
CA SER A 104 16.53 3.56 6.27
C SER A 104 15.80 2.25 6.57
N CYS A 105 15.69 1.39 5.56
CA CYS A 105 14.91 0.16 5.59
C CYS A 105 15.49 -0.86 4.59
N PRO A 106 15.75 -2.13 4.93
CA PRO A 106 15.83 -2.66 6.28
C PRO A 106 16.78 -1.84 7.17
N GLY A 107 16.31 -1.49 8.37
CA GLY A 107 17.15 -0.92 9.42
C GLY A 107 17.85 -2.00 10.23
N GLU A 108 18.08 -1.78 11.52
CA GLU A 108 18.56 -2.84 12.41
C GLU A 108 17.63 -4.06 12.42
N ARG A 109 18.24 -5.24 12.64
CA ARG A 109 17.61 -6.56 12.55
C ARG A 109 16.34 -6.65 13.42
N ARG A 110 15.17 -6.87 12.81
CA ARG A 110 13.89 -7.03 13.53
C ARG A 110 13.47 -8.50 13.67
N PRO A 111 12.98 -8.96 14.83
CA PRO A 111 12.46 -10.31 15.01
C PRO A 111 11.32 -10.61 14.03
N GLY A 112 11.33 -11.80 13.42
CA GLY A 112 10.29 -12.22 12.48
C GLY A 112 10.48 -11.73 11.04
N VAL A 113 11.54 -10.96 10.76
CA VAL A 113 11.93 -10.63 9.39
C VAL A 113 13.11 -11.53 8.98
N PRO A 114 12.99 -12.32 7.90
CA PRO A 114 14.08 -13.16 7.42
C PRO A 114 15.35 -12.33 7.23
N ASN A 115 16.42 -12.76 7.88
CA ASN A 115 17.71 -12.09 7.81
C ASN A 115 18.33 -12.28 6.42
N GLN A 116 18.04 -11.39 5.46
CA GLN A 116 18.41 -11.55 4.05
C GLN A 116 19.19 -10.36 3.47
N GLY A 117 20.08 -9.76 4.25
CA GLY A 117 21.05 -8.79 3.73
C GLY A 117 20.55 -7.35 3.70
N SER A 118 20.94 -6.58 2.68
CA SER A 118 20.71 -5.14 2.58
C SER A 118 19.29 -4.74 2.15
N GLU A 119 18.42 -5.70 1.81
CA GLU A 119 17.10 -5.46 1.21
C GLU A 119 16.04 -6.41 1.77
N PHE A 120 14.76 -6.00 1.73
CA PHE A 120 13.61 -6.85 2.02
C PHE A 120 13.11 -7.52 0.75
N LEU A 121 13.15 -8.86 0.70
CA LEU A 121 12.47 -9.62 -0.35
C LEU A 121 10.97 -9.72 -0.04
N VAL A 122 10.15 -9.18 -0.94
CA VAL A 122 8.69 -9.26 -0.85
C VAL A 122 8.24 -10.71 -1.09
N PRO A 123 7.56 -11.35 -0.12
CA PRO A 123 7.13 -12.74 -0.28
C PRO A 123 6.13 -12.93 -1.43
N PRO A 124 6.00 -14.15 -1.97
CA PRO A 124 4.90 -14.51 -2.86
C PRO A 124 3.54 -14.18 -2.23
N GLY A 125 2.60 -13.65 -3.04
CA GLY A 125 1.26 -13.29 -2.57
C GLY A 125 1.24 -12.12 -1.56
N SER A 126 2.28 -11.30 -1.53
CA SER A 126 2.38 -10.13 -0.65
C SER A 126 2.92 -8.91 -1.39
N TYR A 127 2.67 -7.74 -0.83
CA TYR A 127 3.08 -6.45 -1.36
C TYR A 127 3.81 -5.63 -0.30
N PHE A 128 4.72 -4.75 -0.75
CA PHE A 128 5.29 -3.70 0.10
C PHE A 128 4.58 -2.39 -0.24
N VAL A 129 3.92 -1.76 0.73
CA VAL A 129 3.11 -0.56 0.51
C VAL A 129 3.62 0.59 1.36
N MET A 130 3.54 1.81 0.82
CA MET A 130 3.96 3.02 1.53
C MET A 130 2.95 4.15 1.38
N GLY A 131 2.91 5.03 2.37
CA GLY A 131 2.25 6.32 2.23
C GLY A 131 3.08 7.27 1.36
N ASP A 132 2.41 8.19 0.69
CA ASP A 132 3.07 9.26 -0.06
C ASP A 132 3.66 10.32 0.89
N ASN A 133 3.09 10.47 2.08
CA ASN A 133 3.68 11.22 3.18
C ASN A 133 4.66 10.33 3.96
N ARG A 134 5.87 10.21 3.41
CA ARG A 134 6.85 9.18 3.80
C ARG A 134 7.19 9.14 5.28
N ASN A 135 7.33 10.31 5.88
CA ASN A 135 7.86 10.47 7.23
C ASN A 135 6.76 10.41 8.29
N ASP A 136 5.49 10.33 7.87
CA ASP A 136 4.32 10.36 8.76
C ASP A 136 3.29 9.27 8.43
N SER A 137 3.74 8.17 7.81
CA SER A 137 2.88 7.06 7.40
C SER A 137 3.25 5.77 8.12
N GLN A 138 2.28 5.18 8.83
CA GLN A 138 2.42 3.82 9.36
C GLN A 138 2.15 2.79 8.25
N ASP A 139 3.21 2.32 7.59
CA ASP A 139 3.12 1.43 6.43
C ASP A 139 4.14 0.28 6.48
N SER A 140 4.44 -0.37 5.35
CA SER A 140 5.25 -1.59 5.32
C SER A 140 6.65 -1.42 5.90
N HIS A 141 7.20 -0.21 5.98
CA HIS A 141 8.48 0.00 6.66
C HIS A 141 8.38 -0.17 8.19
N VAL A 142 7.18 -0.04 8.77
CA VAL A 142 6.90 -0.24 10.20
C VAL A 142 6.48 -1.68 10.46
N TRP A 143 5.49 -2.17 9.72
CA TRP A 143 4.79 -3.41 10.05
C TRP A 143 5.00 -4.56 9.05
N GLY A 144 5.79 -4.36 8.00
CA GLY A 144 6.14 -5.41 7.03
C GLY A 144 5.13 -5.54 5.89
N PHE A 145 5.05 -6.74 5.30
CA PHE A 145 4.34 -6.93 4.04
C PHE A 145 2.82 -7.03 4.20
N LEU A 146 2.10 -6.61 3.17
CA LEU A 146 0.66 -6.70 3.02
C LEU A 146 0.29 -7.98 2.25
N PRO A 147 -0.42 -8.95 2.86
CA PRO A 147 -0.95 -10.10 2.12
C PRO A 147 -1.97 -9.68 1.07
N GLU A 148 -1.98 -10.34 -0.09
CA GLU A 148 -2.90 -10.03 -1.20
C GLU A 148 -4.37 -10.16 -0.80
N GLU A 149 -4.70 -11.13 0.05
CA GLU A 149 -6.08 -11.37 0.52
C GLU A 149 -6.66 -10.22 1.35
N ASN A 150 -5.82 -9.32 1.86
CA ASN A 150 -6.25 -8.17 2.63
C ASN A 150 -6.70 -6.98 1.76
N ILE A 151 -6.44 -7.02 0.45
CA ILE A 151 -6.71 -5.92 -0.48
C ILE A 151 -8.20 -5.86 -0.83
N ILE A 152 -8.78 -4.67 -0.71
CA ILE A 152 -10.20 -4.41 -0.99
C ILE A 152 -10.41 -3.88 -2.41
N GLY A 153 -9.58 -2.94 -2.85
CA GLY A 153 -9.84 -2.12 -4.04
C GLY A 153 -8.74 -1.09 -4.35
N ASN A 154 -8.84 -0.38 -5.48
CA ASN A 154 -8.01 0.79 -5.85
C ASN A 154 -8.82 2.03 -6.14
#